data_AF-A0AA43ZIJ1-F1
#
_entry.id   AF-A0AA43ZIJ1-F1
#
_cell.length_a   1.000
_cell.length_b   1.000
_cell.length_c   1.000
_cell.angle_alpha   90.00
_cell.angle_beta   90.00
_cell.angle_gamma   90.00
#
_symmetry.space_group_name_H-M   'P 1'
#
loop_
_entity.id
_entity.type
_entity.pdbx_description
1 polymer ?
#
loop_
_entity_poly.entity_id
_entity_poly.type
_entity_poly.pdbx_seq_one_letter_code
_entity_poly.pdbx_strand_id
1 'polypeptide(L)' 'MVEENLYRIVEVSVKRGTDRRDVGIMTVRQALALPDVPSLEYTDPDRKTRSGGPFINRAQLQAYACR' A
#
# COMPACT_ATOMS: atom_id res chain seq x y z
N MET A 1 7.81 13.53 11.34
CA MET A 1 7.05 12.34 11.78
C MET A 1 6.03 11.90 10.72
N VAL A 2 4.99 12.68 10.40
CA VAL A 2 4.01 12.32 9.33
C VAL A 2 4.65 12.23 7.94
N GLU A 3 5.59 13.13 7.62
CA GLU A 3 6.25 13.15 6.30
C GLU A 3 7.11 11.91 6.04
N GLU A 4 7.75 11.33 7.06
CA GLU A 4 8.59 10.14 6.89
C GLU A 4 7.76 8.90 6.50
N ASN A 5 6.53 8.81 7.01
CA ASN A 5 5.60 7.72 6.69
C ASN A 5 5.13 7.78 5.23
N LEU A 6 5.04 8.99 4.65
CA LEU A 6 4.68 9.20 3.24
C LEU A 6 5.75 8.71 2.26
N TYR A 7 7.04 8.75 2.66
CA TYR A 7 8.16 8.29 1.83
C TYR A 7 8.49 6.81 2.00
N ARG A 8 7.75 6.09 2.85
CA ARG A 8 7.95 4.65 3.01
C ARG A 8 7.57 3.91 1.74
N ILE A 9 8.29 2.84 1.45
CA ILE A 9 8.07 2.03 0.27
C ILE A 9 6.99 0.97 0.55
N VAL A 10 6.02 0.88 -0.36
CA VAL A 10 4.96 -0.12 -0.37
C VAL A 10 4.85 -0.75 -1.76
N GLU A 11 4.56 -2.04 -1.81
CA GLU A 11 4.12 -2.69 -3.05
C GLU A 11 2.61 -2.54 -3.18
N VAL A 12 2.21 -2.17 -4.39
CA VAL A 12 0.81 -1.99 -4.77
C VAL A 12 0.44 -3.12 -5.72
N SER A 13 -0.66 -3.79 -5.44
CA SER A 13 -1.23 -4.80 -6.31
C SER A 13 -2.72 -4.57 -6.51
N VAL A 14 -3.25 -5.05 -7.62
CA VAL A 14 -4.69 -5.03 -7.92
C VAL A 14 -5.21 -6.45 -7.90
N LYS A 15 -6.24 -6.68 -7.09
CA LYS A 15 -6.97 -7.94 -7.04
C LYS A 15 -8.14 -7.93 -8.01
N ARG A 16 -8.11 -8.82 -9.01
CA ARG A 16 -9.18 -8.99 -9.99
C ARG A 16 -9.69 -10.43 -9.94
N GLY A 17 -10.62 -10.70 -9.03
CA GLY A 17 -11.14 -12.05 -8.79
C GLY A 17 -10.11 -12.92 -8.08
N THR A 18 -9.74 -14.05 -8.70
CA THR A 18 -8.69 -14.96 -8.22
C THR A 18 -7.29 -14.53 -8.62
N ASP A 19 -7.17 -13.61 -9.58
CA ASP A 19 -5.90 -13.10 -10.08
C ASP A 19 -5.48 -11.85 -9.32
N ARG A 20 -4.19 -11.79 -8.97
CA ARG A 20 -3.59 -10.61 -8.35
C ARG A 20 -2.44 -10.15 -9.23
N ARG A 21 -2.50 -8.88 -9.61
CA ARG A 21 -1.51 -8.25 -10.48
C ARG A 21 -0.76 -7.19 -9.70
N ASP A 22 0.56 -7.36 -9.60
CA ASP A 22 1.41 -6.32 -9.05
C ASP A 22 1.44 -5.10 -9.97
N VAL A 23 1.03 -3.96 -9.42
CA VAL A 23 1.09 -2.65 -10.08
C VAL A 23 2.51 -2.12 -10.04
N GLY A 24 3.17 -2.30 -8.89
CA GLY A 24 4.56 -1.94 -8.70
C GLY A 24 4.87 -1.47 -7.29
N ILE A 25 6.14 -1.20 -7.05
CA ILE A 25 6.67 -0.70 -5.79
C ILE A 25 6.74 0.82 -5.86
N MET A 26 6.12 1.52 -4.92
CA MET A 26 6.10 2.98 -4.86
C MET A 26 6.02 3.49 -3.42
N THR A 27 6.12 4.81 -3.24
CA THR A 27 5.98 5.40 -1.91
C THR A 27 4.52 5.39 -1.45
N VAL A 28 4.27 5.43 -0.13
CA VAL A 28 2.94 5.59 0.45
C VAL A 28 2.21 6.79 -0.16
N ARG A 29 2.92 7.90 -0.38
CA ARG A 29 2.39 9.08 -1.07
C ARG A 29 1.90 8.77 -2.49
N GLN A 30 2.71 8.09 -3.29
CA GLN A 30 2.35 7.72 -4.66
C GLN A 30 1.18 6.73 -4.67
N ALA A 31 1.19 5.76 -3.77
CA ALA A 31 0.12 4.79 -3.59
C ALA A 31 -1.22 5.46 -3.22
N LEU A 32 -1.19 6.47 -2.33
CA LEU A 32 -2.37 7.27 -1.99
C LEU A 32 -2.82 8.19 -3.12
N ALA A 33 -1.93 8.58 -4.04
CA ALA A 33 -2.27 9.37 -5.22
C ALA A 33 -2.90 8.54 -6.36
N LEU A 34 -2.90 7.21 -6.25
CA LEU A 34 -3.59 6.35 -7.21
C LEU A 34 -5.11 6.55 -7.17
N PRO A 35 -5.81 6.26 -8.29
CA PRO A 35 -7.26 6.30 -8.31
C PRO A 35 -7.86 5.40 -7.23
N ASP A 36 -8.93 5.87 -6.60
CA ASP A 36 -9.65 5.14 -5.56
C ASP A 36 -10.38 3.95 -6.17
N VAL A 37 -9.69 2.83 -6.31
CA VAL A 37 -10.29 1.57 -6.73
C VAL A 37 -10.29 0.58 -5.57
N PRO A 38 -11.42 -0.07 -5.28
CA PRO A 38 -11.56 -0.98 -4.14
C PRO A 38 -10.72 -2.26 -4.29
N SER A 39 -10.20 -2.52 -5.49
CA SER A 39 -9.34 -3.66 -5.82
C SER A 39 -7.87 -3.44 -5.48
N LEU A 40 -7.46 -2.23 -5.07
CA LEU A 40 -6.07 -1.96 -4.70
C LEU A 40 -5.75 -2.52 -3.32
N GLU A 41 -4.65 -3.26 -3.28
CA GLU A 41 -4.06 -3.88 -2.11
C GLU A 41 -2.64 -3.31 -1.94
N TYR A 42 -2.25 -3.04 -0.70
CA TYR A 42 -0.97 -2.44 -0.36
C TYR A 42 -0.24 -3.32 0.64
N THR A 43 1.09 -3.41 0.57
CA THR A 43 1.85 -4.03 1.66
C THR A 43 1.87 -3.13 2.88
N ASP A 44 1.89 -3.74 4.06
CA ASP A 44 2.05 -3.01 5.32
C ASP A 44 3.49 -2.44 5.43
N PRO A 45 3.66 -1.11 5.49
CA PRO A 45 4.97 -0.44 5.55
C PRO A 45 5.70 -0.60 6.90
N ASP A 46 4.98 -0.99 7.96
CA ASP A 46 5.51 -1.16 9.31
C ASP A 46 6.11 -2.57 9.49
N ARG A 47 5.51 -3.58 8.87
CA ARG A 47 6.03 -4.95 8.81
C ARG A 47 7.25 -5.03 7.90
N LYS A 48 8.43 -5.11 8.52
CA LYS A 48 9.73 -5.44 7.89
C LYS A 48 9.82 -6.80 7.20
N THR A 49 8.73 -7.55 7.03
CA THR A 49 8.78 -8.89 6.46
C THR A 49 8.54 -8.83 4.96
N ARG A 50 9.66 -8.81 4.21
CA ARG A 50 9.76 -9.27 2.82
C ARG A 50 8.79 -10.43 2.61
N SER A 51 7.82 -10.26 1.70
CA SER A 51 7.02 -11.34 1.13
C SER A 51 6.16 -12.12 2.13
N GLY A 52 4.99 -11.55 2.50
CA GLY A 52 3.93 -12.36 3.14
C GLY A 52 3.13 -11.68 4.26
N GLY A 53 3.32 -10.38 4.51
CA GLY A 53 2.41 -9.62 5.39
C GLY A 53 1.00 -9.53 4.82
N PRO A 54 -0.04 -9.35 5.67
CA PRO A 54 -1.39 -9.10 5.19
C PRO A 54 -1.41 -7.82 4.35
N PHE A 55 -2.12 -7.87 3.22
CA PHE A 55 -2.40 -6.68 2.43
C PHE A 55 -3.33 -5.78 3.21
N ILE A 56 -2.99 -4.50 3.25
CA ILE A 56 -3.82 -3.45 3.82
C ILE A 56 -4.58 -2.75 2.71
N ASN A 57 -5.74 -2.19 3.07
CA ASN A 57 -6.52 -1.37 2.14
C ASN A 57 -6.07 0.09 2.18
N ARG A 58 -6.63 0.91 1.28
CA ARG A 58 -6.29 2.34 1.18
C ARG A 58 -6.55 3.11 2.48
N ALA A 59 -7.61 2.79 3.21
CA ALA A 59 -7.94 3.46 4.47
C ALA A 59 -6.90 3.19 5.56
N GLN A 60 -6.40 1.94 5.65
CA GLN A 60 -5.32 1.57 6.56
C GLN A 60 -3.99 2.23 6.15
N LEU A 61 -3.69 2.29 4.85
CA LEU A 61 -2.52 3.00 4.33
C LEU A 61 -2.58 4.50 4.64
N GLN A 62 -3.75 5.12 4.52
CA GLN A 62 -3.97 6.52 4.85
C GLN A 62 -3.86 6.77 6.36
N ALA A 63 -4.37 5.87 7.19
CA ALA A 63 -4.21 5.94 8.65
C ALA A 63 -2.72 5.84 9.05
N TYR A 64 -1.94 5.00 8.36
CA TYR A 64 -0.49 4.94 8.54
C TYR A 64 0.19 6.26 8.14
N ALA A 65 -0.20 6.81 7.00
CA ALA A 65 0.34 8.08 6.52
C ALA A 65 0.05 9.27 7.45
N CYS A 66 -1.07 9.25 8.18
CA CYS A 66 -1.47 10.29 9.14
C CYS A 66 -0.93 10.07 10.58
N ARG A 67 -0.27 8.96 10.85
CA ARG A 67 0.38 8.66 12.14
C ARG A 67 1.72 9.38 12.25
#